data_AF-A0A7V0VZ69-F1
#
_entry.id   AF-A0A7V0VZ69-F1
#
_cell.length_a   1.000
_cell.length_b   1.000
_cell.length_c   1.000
_cell.angle_alpha   90.00
_cell.angle_beta   90.00
_cell.angle_gamma   90.00
#
_symmetry.space_group_name_H-M   'P 1'
#
loop_
_entity.id
_entity.type
_entity.pdbx_description
1 polymer ?
#
loop_
_entity_poly.entity_id
_entity_poly.type
_entity_poly.pdbx_seq_one_letter_code
_entity_poly.pdbx_strand_id
1 'polypeptide(L)'
;MRLTFLILIMALCISLNVMADRILYDNFESKDVTMNAWKPKAGANYPEFEISPTYNFTVGGKTCLKLAPTNMQDWRDMWHTFNKIKPARIIVRFYERGWKNKIKVDQQYILIGDGTTDEDSANFCQIGQTGNPAHDGHYSIFDSVGNAWIHTKTATDEPRWVKFELVIYDDGTAKVFVDNTEEHVFAQKWAGLGTVGFASYARNDRGGVTDGYWDDVEVYDTSEVTISFVSPNGKLAICWGNVKLEK
;
A
#
# COMPACT_ATOMS: atom_id res chain seq x y z
N MET A 1 32.96 -28.85 -21.31
CA MET A 1 31.56 -28.52 -21.71
C MET A 1 30.48 -29.05 -20.75
N ARG A 2 30.72 -30.09 -19.94
CA ARG A 2 29.70 -30.61 -19.00
C ARG A 2 29.63 -29.90 -17.64
N LEU A 3 30.74 -29.34 -17.16
CA LEU A 3 30.81 -28.68 -15.84
C LEU A 3 30.14 -27.29 -15.83
N THR A 4 30.32 -26.51 -16.90
CA THR A 4 29.68 -25.19 -17.06
C THR A 4 28.16 -25.27 -17.19
N PHE A 5 27.64 -26.32 -17.84
CA PHE A 5 26.20 -26.55 -17.97
C PHE A 5 25.57 -26.94 -16.61
N LEU A 6 26.28 -27.72 -15.79
CA LEU A 6 25.82 -28.12 -14.46
C LEU A 6 25.81 -26.93 -13.47
N ILE A 7 26.81 -26.04 -13.55
CA ILE A 7 26.87 -24.81 -12.76
C ILE A 7 25.74 -23.85 -13.16
N LEU A 8 25.43 -23.74 -14.46
CA LEU A 8 24.32 -22.93 -14.95
C LEU A 8 22.96 -23.47 -14.46
N ILE A 9 22.76 -24.80 -14.49
CA ILE A 9 21.55 -25.44 -13.97
C ILE A 9 21.44 -25.25 -12.45
N MET A 10 22.53 -25.42 -11.68
CA MET A 10 22.50 -25.16 -10.24
C MET A 10 22.26 -23.67 -9.93
N ALA A 11 22.82 -22.74 -10.71
CA ALA A 11 22.52 -21.31 -10.56
C ALA A 11 21.04 -20.99 -10.87
N LEU A 12 20.46 -21.63 -11.89
CA LEU A 12 19.03 -21.52 -12.21
C LEU A 12 18.13 -22.18 -11.14
N CYS A 13 18.54 -23.31 -10.56
CA CYS A 13 17.82 -23.99 -9.48
C CYS A 13 17.94 -23.26 -8.14
N ILE A 14 19.04 -22.55 -7.87
CA ILE A 14 19.18 -21.69 -6.69
C ILE A 14 18.33 -20.42 -6.86
N SER A 15 18.19 -19.88 -8.08
CA SER A 15 17.28 -18.75 -8.35
C SER A 15 15.79 -19.11 -8.28
N LEU A 16 15.43 -20.40 -8.32
CA LEU A 16 14.04 -20.86 -8.18
C LEU A 16 13.52 -20.82 -6.73
N ASN A 17 14.40 -20.68 -5.73
CA ASN A 17 14.04 -20.65 -4.30
C ASN A 17 14.02 -19.25 -3.68
N VAL A 18 14.02 -18.18 -4.50
CA VAL A 18 13.93 -16.79 -4.00
C VAL A 18 12.90 -15.99 -4.80
N MET A 19 11.79 -16.63 -5.16
CA MET A 19 10.62 -15.87 -5.59
C MET A 19 9.81 -15.57 -4.34
N ALA A 20 9.83 -14.30 -3.95
CA ALA A 20 8.97 -13.72 -2.94
C ALA A 20 7.53 -14.20 -3.11
N ASP A 21 6.93 -14.84 -2.10
CA ASP A 21 5.52 -15.22 -2.20
C ASP A 21 4.68 -13.97 -1.95
N ARG A 22 3.92 -13.57 -2.97
CA ARG A 22 2.91 -12.51 -2.84
C ARG A 22 1.68 -13.09 -2.16
N ILE A 23 1.59 -12.89 -0.86
CA ILE A 23 0.58 -13.44 0.04
C ILE A 23 -0.74 -12.66 0.04
N LEU A 24 -0.73 -11.40 -0.40
CA LEU A 24 -1.94 -10.61 -0.68
C LEU A 24 -1.71 -9.80 -1.94
N TYR A 25 -2.73 -9.76 -2.80
CA TYR A 25 -2.76 -8.92 -3.98
C TYR A 25 -4.18 -8.47 -4.28
N ASP A 26 -4.39 -7.16 -4.42
CA ASP A 26 -5.65 -6.59 -4.88
C ASP A 26 -5.41 -5.27 -5.65
N ASN A 27 -5.74 -5.25 -6.93
CA ASN A 27 -5.78 -4.02 -7.73
C ASN A 27 -7.21 -3.51 -7.92
N PHE A 28 -8.16 -4.04 -7.13
CA PHE A 28 -9.54 -3.57 -7.09
C PHE A 28 -10.26 -3.62 -8.44
N GLU A 29 -9.83 -4.49 -9.36
CA GLU A 29 -10.52 -4.75 -10.63
C GLU A 29 -11.71 -5.71 -10.46
N SER A 30 -11.80 -6.40 -9.32
CA SER A 30 -12.87 -7.36 -9.03
C SER A 30 -13.43 -7.14 -7.63
N LYS A 31 -14.69 -6.69 -7.57
CA LYS A 31 -15.42 -6.53 -6.31
C LYS A 31 -15.45 -7.83 -5.49
N ASP A 32 -15.58 -8.99 -6.14
CA ASP A 32 -15.63 -10.27 -5.44
C ASP A 32 -14.29 -10.63 -4.79
N VAL A 33 -13.16 -10.32 -5.47
CA VAL A 33 -11.83 -10.50 -4.87
C VAL A 33 -11.68 -9.59 -3.65
N THR A 34 -12.06 -8.31 -3.78
CA THR A 34 -11.98 -7.35 -2.69
C THR A 34 -12.89 -7.74 -1.50
N MET A 35 -14.14 -8.14 -1.75
CA MET A 35 -15.05 -8.58 -0.69
C MET A 35 -14.56 -9.82 0.07
N ASN A 36 -13.81 -10.71 -0.59
CA ASN A 36 -13.27 -11.91 0.04
C ASN A 36 -11.95 -11.65 0.79
N ALA A 37 -11.14 -10.70 0.31
CA ALA A 37 -9.87 -10.37 0.93
C ALA A 37 -10.03 -9.45 2.14
N TRP A 38 -11.00 -8.53 2.13
CA TRP A 38 -11.06 -7.45 3.12
C TRP A 38 -12.24 -7.56 4.07
N LYS A 39 -11.98 -7.27 5.34
CA LYS A 39 -12.95 -7.26 6.43
C LYS A 39 -13.47 -5.84 6.68
N PRO A 40 -14.72 -5.70 7.12
CA PRO A 40 -15.30 -4.42 7.50
C PRO A 40 -14.80 -3.95 8.86
N LYS A 41 -14.96 -2.65 9.13
CA LYS A 41 -15.00 -2.06 10.47
C LYS A 41 -15.66 -2.94 11.54
N ALA A 42 -15.15 -2.94 12.77
CA ALA A 42 -15.79 -3.63 13.87
C ALA A 42 -17.17 -3.04 14.10
N GLY A 43 -18.15 -3.93 14.24
CA GLY A 43 -19.55 -3.56 14.32
C GLY A 43 -20.24 -3.27 12.98
N ALA A 44 -19.52 -3.32 11.85
CA ALA A 44 -20.12 -3.29 10.51
C ALA A 44 -20.24 -4.70 9.92
N ASN A 45 -21.34 -4.94 9.19
CA ASN A 45 -21.64 -6.25 8.60
C ASN A 45 -20.94 -6.49 7.26
N TYR A 46 -20.53 -5.43 6.56
CA TYR A 46 -19.88 -5.49 5.25
C TYR A 46 -18.98 -4.27 5.04
N PRO A 47 -17.85 -4.42 4.31
CA PRO A 47 -16.98 -3.29 4.04
C PRO A 47 -17.73 -2.26 3.18
N GLU A 48 -17.78 -1.01 3.63
CA GLU A 48 -18.46 0.06 2.90
C GLU A 48 -17.48 0.76 1.96
N PHE A 49 -17.24 0.16 0.79
CA PHE A 49 -16.36 0.69 -0.26
C PHE A 49 -17.05 0.77 -1.62
N GLU A 50 -16.44 1.55 -2.51
CA GLU A 50 -16.76 1.61 -3.94
C GLU A 50 -15.54 1.13 -4.73
N ILE A 51 -15.78 0.29 -5.74
CA ILE A 51 -14.81 0.05 -6.82
C ILE A 51 -15.02 1.17 -7.84
N SER A 52 -14.14 2.18 -7.80
CA SER A 52 -14.34 3.42 -8.54
C SER A 52 -13.56 3.41 -9.85
N PRO A 53 -14.15 3.84 -10.99
CA PRO A 53 -13.41 4.04 -12.23
C PRO A 53 -12.59 5.33 -12.25
N THR A 54 -12.65 6.10 -11.16
CA THR A 54 -11.99 7.40 -11.06
C THR A 54 -10.54 7.19 -10.64
N TYR A 55 -9.61 7.87 -11.30
CA TYR A 55 -8.18 7.92 -10.95
C TYR A 55 -7.39 6.61 -11.05
N ASN A 56 -7.87 5.49 -11.57
CA ASN A 56 -7.16 4.20 -11.57
C ASN A 56 -5.65 4.25 -11.92
N PHE A 57 -4.81 3.46 -11.23
CA PHE A 57 -3.36 3.42 -11.43
C PHE A 57 -2.93 2.29 -12.37
N THR A 58 -3.46 1.09 -12.16
CA THR A 58 -2.95 -0.14 -12.78
C THR A 58 -2.93 -0.05 -14.32
N VAL A 59 -1.85 -0.50 -14.96
CA VAL A 59 -1.71 -0.49 -16.42
C VAL A 59 -2.79 -1.37 -17.07
N GLY A 60 -3.68 -0.73 -17.83
CA GLY A 60 -4.84 -1.40 -18.42
C GLY A 60 -5.94 -1.76 -17.43
N GLY A 61 -5.77 -1.39 -16.15
CA GLY A 61 -6.83 -1.37 -15.16
C GLY A 61 -7.88 -0.31 -15.49
N LYS A 62 -9.04 -0.44 -14.86
CA LYS A 62 -10.19 0.43 -15.05
C LYS A 62 -10.68 1.00 -13.73
N THR A 63 -10.24 0.46 -12.60
CA THR A 63 -10.83 0.78 -11.31
C THR A 63 -9.78 0.85 -10.20
N CYS A 64 -10.17 1.44 -9.07
CA CYS A 64 -9.40 1.46 -7.83
C CYS A 64 -10.34 1.41 -6.63
N LEU A 65 -9.78 1.23 -5.43
CA LEU A 65 -10.56 1.33 -4.19
C LEU A 65 -10.90 2.78 -3.90
N LYS A 66 -12.15 3.00 -3.48
CA LYS A 66 -12.60 4.27 -2.92
C LYS A 66 -13.32 4.06 -1.59
N LEU A 67 -12.91 4.81 -0.56
CA LEU A 67 -13.59 4.90 0.73
C LEU A 67 -14.12 6.31 0.95
N ALA A 68 -15.44 6.46 1.07
CA ALA A 68 -16.12 7.74 1.18
C ALA A 68 -16.95 7.79 2.48
N PRO A 69 -16.54 8.58 3.49
CA PRO A 69 -17.38 8.82 4.67
C PRO A 69 -18.74 9.39 4.26
N THR A 70 -19.83 8.80 4.74
CA THR A 70 -21.19 9.30 4.42
C THR A 70 -21.61 10.42 5.36
N ASN A 71 -21.00 10.46 6.55
CA ASN A 71 -21.22 11.47 7.57
C ASN A 71 -19.88 12.10 7.97
N MET A 72 -19.95 13.34 8.44
CA MET A 72 -18.81 13.97 9.08
C MET A 72 -18.50 13.28 10.42
N GLN A 73 -17.23 13.28 10.80
CA GLN A 73 -16.70 12.59 11.98
C GLN A 73 -16.91 11.07 11.98
N ASP A 74 -17.04 10.47 10.79
CA ASP A 74 -17.15 9.04 10.63
C ASP A 74 -15.92 8.47 9.90
N TRP A 75 -15.39 7.38 10.46
CA TRP A 75 -14.29 6.63 9.86
C TRP A 75 -14.87 5.55 8.97
N ARG A 76 -14.45 5.57 7.69
CA ARG A 76 -14.61 4.45 6.78
C ARG A 76 -13.29 3.72 6.69
N ASP A 77 -13.30 2.46 7.08
CA ASP A 77 -12.13 1.63 7.06
C ASP A 77 -12.46 0.18 6.65
N MET A 78 -11.40 -0.51 6.23
CA MET A 78 -11.40 -1.93 5.90
C MET A 78 -9.99 -2.47 6.12
N TRP A 79 -9.86 -3.76 6.41
CA TRP A 79 -8.56 -4.38 6.70
C TRP A 79 -8.43 -5.82 6.25
N HIS A 80 -7.19 -6.26 6.15
CA HIS A 80 -6.76 -7.63 5.98
C HIS A 80 -5.95 -8.05 7.22
N THR A 81 -6.12 -9.30 7.65
CA THR A 81 -5.43 -9.88 8.81
C THR A 81 -4.46 -10.96 8.37
N PHE A 82 -3.26 -10.94 8.92
CA PHE A 82 -2.18 -11.89 8.70
C PHE A 82 -1.81 -12.61 10.01
N ASN A 83 -1.21 -13.79 9.90
CA ASN A 83 -0.69 -14.51 11.06
C ASN A 83 0.77 -14.11 11.36
N LYS A 84 0.99 -12.83 11.72
CA LYS A 84 2.29 -12.27 12.14
C LYS A 84 3.48 -12.64 11.24
N ILE A 85 3.48 -12.09 10.04
CA ILE A 85 4.44 -12.45 8.99
C ILE A 85 5.73 -11.64 9.16
N LYS A 86 6.88 -12.32 9.17
CA LYS A 86 8.20 -11.69 9.28
C LYS A 86 9.24 -12.58 8.57
N PRO A 87 10.03 -12.03 7.63
CA PRO A 87 10.02 -10.64 7.16
C PRO A 87 8.74 -10.33 6.37
N ALA A 88 8.45 -9.06 6.14
CA ALA A 88 7.30 -8.65 5.36
C ALA A 88 7.57 -7.37 4.57
N ARG A 89 6.97 -7.26 3.39
CA ARG A 89 6.96 -6.03 2.60
C ARG A 89 5.56 -5.73 2.11
N ILE A 90 5.09 -4.52 2.40
CA ILE A 90 3.82 -4.00 1.92
C ILE A 90 4.13 -2.94 0.89
N ILE A 91 3.42 -2.96 -0.23
CA ILE A 91 3.45 -1.94 -1.27
C ILE A 91 2.01 -1.54 -1.56
N VAL A 92 1.72 -0.24 -1.56
CA VAL A 92 0.39 0.31 -1.85
C VAL A 92 0.54 1.54 -2.72
N ARG A 93 -0.35 1.69 -3.71
CA ARG A 93 -0.55 2.96 -4.41
C ARG A 93 -1.61 3.75 -3.70
N PHE A 94 -1.25 4.96 -3.35
CA PHE A 94 -2.11 5.92 -2.68
C PHE A 94 -2.29 7.11 -3.61
N TYR A 95 -3.53 7.49 -3.91
CA TYR A 95 -3.76 8.66 -4.74
C TYR A 95 -3.81 9.90 -3.85
N GLU A 96 -2.88 10.81 -4.05
CA GLU A 96 -2.93 12.13 -3.45
C GLU A 96 -3.58 13.12 -4.43
N ARG A 97 -4.34 14.08 -3.89
CA ARG A 97 -5.01 15.12 -4.69
C ARG A 97 -4.25 16.45 -4.78
N GLY A 98 -2.97 16.43 -4.39
CA GLY A 98 -2.08 17.60 -4.39
C GLY A 98 -2.43 18.62 -3.29
N TRP A 99 -1.41 19.11 -2.58
CA TRP A 99 -1.61 20.01 -1.44
C TRP A 99 -2.09 21.41 -1.84
N LYS A 100 -1.74 21.87 -3.06
CA LYS A 100 -2.18 23.17 -3.59
C LYS A 100 -3.69 23.27 -3.72
N ASN A 101 -4.37 22.15 -3.93
CA ASN A 101 -5.82 22.14 -4.02
C ASN A 101 -6.49 22.41 -2.67
N LYS A 102 -5.77 22.37 -1.53
CA LYS A 102 -6.24 22.69 -0.16
C LYS A 102 -7.72 22.32 0.07
N ILE A 103 -8.14 21.17 -0.49
CA ILE A 103 -9.50 20.69 -0.33
C ILE A 103 -9.52 20.12 1.08
N LYS A 104 -9.83 20.99 2.04
CA LYS A 104 -10.57 20.66 3.25
C LYS A 104 -10.22 19.30 3.88
N VAL A 105 -8.92 19.09 4.05
CA VAL A 105 -8.31 18.32 5.13
C VAL A 105 -8.73 16.84 5.14
N ASP A 106 -8.16 16.12 4.16
CA ASP A 106 -8.19 14.67 4.01
C ASP A 106 -7.52 13.99 5.22
N GLN A 107 -8.23 13.05 5.83
CA GLN A 107 -7.60 12.02 6.66
C GLN A 107 -7.70 10.72 5.89
N GLN A 108 -6.67 10.43 5.10
CA GLN A 108 -6.56 9.23 4.29
C GLN A 108 -5.29 8.50 4.71
N TYR A 109 -5.43 7.26 5.19
CA TYR A 109 -4.32 6.51 5.77
C TYR A 109 -4.26 5.07 5.27
N ILE A 110 -3.04 4.56 5.24
CA ILE A 110 -2.74 3.15 5.34
C ILE A 110 -2.51 2.87 6.83
N LEU A 111 -3.29 1.94 7.39
CA LEU A 111 -3.19 1.48 8.77
C LEU A 111 -2.38 0.18 8.79
N ILE A 112 -1.37 0.08 9.66
CA ILE A 112 -0.52 -1.10 9.74
C ILE A 112 -0.28 -1.47 11.20
N GLY A 113 -0.58 -2.73 11.55
CA GLY A 113 -0.41 -3.24 12.91
C GLY A 113 0.32 -4.57 12.99
N ASP A 114 0.83 -4.87 14.19
CA ASP A 114 1.48 -6.13 14.56
C ASP A 114 0.52 -7.12 15.27
N GLY A 115 -0.70 -6.67 15.60
CA GLY A 115 -1.80 -7.46 16.12
C GLY A 115 -2.70 -8.07 15.05
N THR A 116 -3.70 -8.83 15.47
CA THR A 116 -4.62 -9.57 14.58
C THR A 116 -6.05 -9.02 14.60
N THR A 117 -6.28 -7.95 15.36
CA THR A 117 -7.55 -7.23 15.43
C THR A 117 -7.42 -5.87 14.76
N ASP A 118 -8.55 -5.25 14.46
CA ASP A 118 -8.66 -3.93 13.86
C ASP A 118 -8.25 -2.80 14.81
N GLU A 119 -8.57 -2.94 16.09
CA GLU A 119 -8.14 -2.01 17.14
C GLU A 119 -6.61 -1.98 17.26
N ASP A 120 -5.94 -3.11 17.01
CA ASP A 120 -4.46 -3.17 17.01
C ASP A 120 -3.85 -2.42 15.81
N SER A 121 -4.50 -2.44 14.64
CA SER A 121 -4.00 -1.84 13.40
C SER A 121 -3.99 -0.31 13.44
N ALA A 122 -5.07 0.28 13.96
CA ALA A 122 -5.23 1.73 14.01
C ALA A 122 -4.26 2.37 15.01
N ASN A 123 -3.83 1.61 16.03
CA ASN A 123 -3.05 2.14 17.14
C ASN A 123 -1.53 1.98 16.96
N PHE A 124 -1.04 1.35 15.89
CA PHE A 124 0.38 1.00 15.79
C PHE A 124 1.18 1.87 14.81
N CYS A 125 0.82 1.86 13.52
CA CYS A 125 1.42 2.70 12.50
C CYS A 125 0.35 3.21 11.54
N GLN A 126 0.36 4.52 11.28
CA GLN A 126 -0.49 5.15 10.27
C GLN A 126 0.39 5.93 9.32
N ILE A 127 0.17 5.77 8.01
CA ILE A 127 0.91 6.51 6.99
C ILE A 127 -0.07 7.09 6.00
N GLY A 128 -0.01 8.40 5.74
CA GLY A 128 -0.85 9.00 4.72
C GLY A 128 -0.98 10.51 4.85
N GLN A 129 -2.07 11.05 4.34
CA GLN A 129 -2.37 12.47 4.42
C GLN A 129 -3.17 12.72 5.69
N THR A 130 -2.66 13.63 6.52
CA THR A 130 -3.33 14.04 7.74
C THR A 130 -3.99 15.38 7.57
N GLY A 131 -4.99 15.55 8.42
CA GLY A 131 -5.72 16.77 8.51
C GLY A 131 -5.14 17.86 9.42
N ASN A 132 -3.99 17.61 10.01
CA ASN A 132 -3.40 18.50 10.98
C ASN A 132 -2.58 19.60 10.28
N PRO A 133 -2.88 20.91 10.48
CA PRO A 133 -2.13 22.00 9.88
C PRO A 133 -0.63 21.99 10.17
N ALA A 134 -0.21 21.35 11.27
CA ALA A 134 1.21 21.19 11.58
C ALA A 134 1.96 20.34 10.53
N HIS A 135 1.23 19.53 9.75
CA HIS A 135 1.74 18.58 8.77
C HIS A 135 1.37 18.99 7.33
N ASP A 136 0.88 20.21 7.12
CA ASP A 136 0.49 20.71 5.81
C ASP A 136 1.66 20.57 4.81
N GLY A 137 1.38 19.97 3.65
CA GLY A 137 2.38 19.77 2.59
C GLY A 137 3.19 18.48 2.74
N HIS A 138 2.97 17.69 3.78
CA HIS A 138 3.70 16.45 4.02
C HIS A 138 2.75 15.27 4.24
N TYR A 139 3.18 14.07 3.87
CA TYR A 139 2.57 12.89 4.46
C TYR A 139 3.03 12.78 5.91
N SER A 140 2.20 12.11 6.69
CA SER A 140 2.41 11.92 8.12
C SER A 140 2.53 10.44 8.43
N ILE A 141 3.56 10.12 9.20
CA ILE A 141 3.79 8.80 9.76
C ILE A 141 3.54 8.90 11.25
N PHE A 142 2.57 8.16 11.77
CA PHE A 142 2.35 7.99 13.20
C PHE A 142 3.16 6.79 13.69
N ASP A 143 4.04 7.02 14.66
CA ASP A 143 4.72 5.98 15.43
C ASP A 143 4.11 5.92 16.83
N SER A 144 3.36 4.85 17.08
CA SER A 144 2.63 4.64 18.33
C SER A 144 3.53 4.49 19.56
N VAL A 145 4.69 3.86 19.41
CA VAL A 145 5.60 3.61 20.55
C VAL A 145 6.30 4.90 20.94
N GLY A 146 6.71 5.68 19.95
CA GLY A 146 7.20 7.05 20.17
C GLY A 146 6.10 8.05 20.53
N ASN A 147 4.82 7.67 20.35
CA ASN A 147 3.66 8.54 20.36
C ASN A 147 3.93 9.84 19.58
N ALA A 148 4.49 9.69 18.38
CA ALA A 148 5.05 10.78 17.60
C ALA A 148 4.50 10.78 16.18
N TRP A 149 4.30 11.98 15.65
CA TRP A 149 4.00 12.20 14.25
C TRP A 149 5.23 12.74 13.53
N ILE A 150 5.58 12.12 12.41
CA ILE A 150 6.76 12.45 11.62
C ILE A 150 6.33 12.97 10.25
N HIS A 151 6.97 14.03 9.76
CA HIS A 151 6.78 14.54 8.41
C HIS A 151 7.68 13.78 7.44
N THR A 152 7.11 13.33 6.33
CA THR A 152 7.91 12.82 5.23
C THR A 152 8.68 13.94 4.55
N LYS A 153 9.88 13.62 4.05
CA LYS A 153 10.68 14.46 3.16
C LYS A 153 10.03 14.54 1.78
N THR A 154 9.45 13.43 1.31
CA THR A 154 8.69 13.38 0.06
C THR A 154 7.39 14.17 0.20
N ALA A 155 7.17 15.07 -0.74
CA ALA A 155 6.01 15.95 -0.84
C ALA A 155 5.78 16.36 -2.30
N THR A 156 4.54 16.66 -2.69
CA THR A 156 4.24 17.29 -3.97
C THR A 156 2.96 18.12 -3.89
N ASP A 157 2.92 19.23 -4.59
CA ASP A 157 1.73 20.07 -4.67
C ASP A 157 0.70 19.58 -5.70
N GLU A 158 1.08 18.64 -6.56
CA GLU A 158 0.27 18.15 -7.69
C GLU A 158 -0.37 16.78 -7.40
N PRO A 159 -1.61 16.53 -7.87
CA PRO A 159 -2.26 15.23 -7.76
C PRO A 159 -1.49 14.13 -8.48
N ARG A 160 -1.29 12.98 -7.83
CA ARG A 160 -0.64 11.81 -8.44
C ARG A 160 -0.85 10.54 -7.61
N TRP A 161 -0.41 9.42 -8.17
CA TRP A 161 -0.20 8.20 -7.40
C TRP A 161 1.17 8.21 -6.71
N VAL A 162 1.14 7.88 -5.43
CA VAL A 162 2.28 7.79 -4.53
C VAL A 162 2.50 6.33 -4.20
N LYS A 163 3.74 5.87 -4.21
CA LYS A 163 4.07 4.56 -3.69
C LYS A 163 4.38 4.65 -2.20
N PHE A 164 3.58 4.02 -1.35
CA PHE A 164 3.95 3.76 0.02
C PHE A 164 4.47 2.34 0.14
N GLU A 165 5.57 2.18 0.89
CA GLU A 165 6.07 0.87 1.27
C GLU A 165 6.38 0.82 2.76
N LEU A 166 6.06 -0.30 3.40
CA LEU A 166 6.59 -0.68 4.70
C LEU A 166 7.39 -1.97 4.54
N VAL A 167 8.61 -2.00 5.07
CA VAL A 167 9.46 -3.19 5.11
C VAL A 167 9.72 -3.56 6.56
N ILE A 168 9.41 -4.80 6.94
CA ILE A 168 9.80 -5.42 8.21
C ILE A 168 10.88 -6.46 7.90
N TYR A 169 12.08 -6.24 8.41
CA TYR A 169 13.23 -7.13 8.25
C TYR A 169 13.19 -8.30 9.24
N ASP A 170 14.00 -9.32 8.99
CA ASP A 170 14.10 -10.53 9.83
C ASP A 170 14.40 -10.21 11.30
N ASP A 171 15.27 -9.23 11.51
CA ASP A 171 15.69 -8.76 12.84
C ASP A 171 14.63 -7.87 13.53
N GLY A 172 13.45 -7.71 12.91
CA GLY A 172 12.35 -6.88 13.38
C GLY A 172 12.54 -5.38 13.12
N THR A 173 13.62 -4.93 12.48
CA THR A 173 13.69 -3.53 12.02
C THR A 173 12.52 -3.26 11.09
N ALA A 174 11.87 -2.10 11.23
CA ALA A 174 10.82 -1.68 10.31
C ALA A 174 11.14 -0.32 9.70
N LYS A 175 10.85 -0.17 8.42
CA LYS A 175 11.13 1.05 7.66
C LYS A 175 9.97 1.44 6.74
N VAL A 176 9.71 2.73 6.67
CA VAL A 176 8.77 3.33 5.72
C VAL A 176 9.52 3.94 4.55
N PHE A 177 9.03 3.68 3.35
CA PHE A 177 9.48 4.34 2.13
C PHE A 177 8.32 5.03 1.43
N VAL A 178 8.61 6.19 0.83
CA VAL A 178 7.69 6.92 -0.05
C VAL A 178 8.40 7.16 -1.37
N ASP A 179 7.84 6.63 -2.46
CA ASP A 179 8.45 6.64 -3.80
C ASP A 179 9.91 6.17 -3.81
N ASN A 180 10.20 5.10 -3.08
CA ASN A 180 11.54 4.53 -2.86
C ASN A 180 12.48 5.36 -1.96
N THR A 181 12.06 6.51 -1.45
CA THR A 181 12.83 7.30 -0.48
C THR A 181 12.58 6.77 0.92
N GLU A 182 13.62 6.45 1.68
CA GLU A 182 13.49 6.08 3.09
C GLU A 182 13.07 7.31 3.91
N GLU A 183 11.87 7.22 4.49
CA GLU A 183 11.27 8.31 5.26
C GLU A 183 11.44 8.12 6.76
N HIS A 184 11.30 6.88 7.23
CA HIS A 184 11.34 6.60 8.66
C HIS A 184 11.86 5.20 8.96
N VAL A 185 12.58 5.09 10.08
CA VAL A 185 13.02 3.83 10.68
C VAL A 185 12.46 3.80 12.10
N PHE A 186 11.64 2.79 12.39
CA PHE A 186 11.05 2.63 13.72
C PHE A 186 12.14 2.23 14.73
N ALA A 187 12.12 2.83 15.91
CA ALA A 187 13.09 2.54 16.96
C ALA A 187 12.85 1.17 17.61
N GLN A 188 11.58 0.76 17.69
CA GLN A 188 11.14 -0.53 18.20
C GLN A 188 11.32 -1.64 17.18
N LYS A 189 11.56 -2.86 17.68
CA LYS A 189 11.56 -4.07 16.87
C LYS A 189 10.13 -4.59 16.72
N TRP A 190 9.73 -4.86 15.49
CA TRP A 190 8.43 -5.40 15.14
C TRP A 190 8.44 -6.93 15.23
N ALA A 191 7.42 -7.50 15.88
CA ALA A 191 7.29 -8.94 15.97
C ALA A 191 6.98 -9.58 14.60
N GLY A 192 6.20 -8.88 13.77
CA GLY A 192 5.82 -9.22 12.41
C GLY A 192 4.62 -8.38 11.97
N LEU A 193 4.20 -8.52 10.72
CA LEU A 193 3.00 -7.90 10.18
C LEU A 193 1.76 -8.70 10.59
N GLY A 194 0.85 -8.07 11.32
CA GLY A 194 -0.42 -8.68 11.71
C GLY A 194 -1.61 -8.16 10.92
N THR A 195 -1.60 -6.89 10.49
CA THR A 195 -2.73 -6.28 9.78
C THR A 195 -2.31 -5.17 8.82
N VAL A 196 -3.06 -5.03 7.73
CA VAL A 196 -3.02 -3.87 6.82
C VAL A 196 -4.43 -3.38 6.60
N GLY A 197 -4.66 -2.08 6.62
CA GLY A 197 -5.95 -1.47 6.38
C GLY A 197 -5.87 -0.15 5.64
N PHE A 198 -7.02 0.29 5.16
CA PHE A 198 -7.23 1.59 4.54
C PHE A 198 -8.29 2.33 5.31
N ALA A 199 -8.09 3.63 5.50
CA ALA A 199 -9.03 4.45 6.24
C ALA A 199 -9.19 5.83 5.63
N SER A 200 -10.42 6.30 5.56
CA SER A 200 -10.79 7.68 5.24
C SER A 200 -11.68 8.26 6.33
N TYR A 201 -11.48 9.53 6.67
CA TYR A 201 -12.25 10.25 7.69
C TYR A 201 -12.61 11.67 7.29
N ALA A 202 -13.86 12.04 7.52
CA ALA A 202 -14.40 13.37 7.23
C ALA A 202 -14.38 14.27 8.48
N ARG A 203 -13.90 15.52 8.36
CA ARG A 203 -13.71 16.43 9.51
C ARG A 203 -14.62 17.66 9.49
N ASN A 204 -15.47 17.78 10.52
CA ASN A 204 -16.43 18.89 10.69
C ASN A 204 -15.77 20.26 10.67
N ASP A 205 -14.66 20.42 11.38
CA ASP A 205 -13.94 21.67 11.54
C ASP A 205 -13.22 22.14 10.26
N ARG A 206 -13.21 21.29 9.22
CA ARG A 206 -12.46 21.52 8.00
C ARG A 206 -13.33 21.49 6.75
N GLY A 207 -14.60 21.10 6.89
CA GLY A 207 -15.65 21.28 5.90
C GLY A 207 -15.58 20.34 4.69
N GLY A 208 -14.87 19.22 4.82
CA GLY A 208 -14.71 18.20 3.78
C GLY A 208 -15.23 16.85 4.26
N VAL A 209 -16.17 16.29 3.49
CA VAL A 209 -16.24 14.85 3.27
C VAL A 209 -15.32 14.59 2.09
N THR A 210 -14.29 13.79 2.27
CA THR A 210 -13.41 13.47 1.14
C THR A 210 -13.12 11.98 1.06
N ASP A 211 -13.28 11.49 -0.16
CA ASP A 211 -13.11 10.08 -0.48
C ASP A 211 -11.61 9.77 -0.57
N GLY A 212 -11.15 8.69 0.04
CA GLY A 212 -9.78 8.20 -0.10
C GLY A 212 -9.68 7.18 -1.23
N TYR A 213 -8.53 7.13 -1.92
CA TYR A 213 -8.31 6.24 -3.06
C TYR A 213 -7.00 5.46 -2.96
N TRP A 214 -7.08 4.16 -3.19
CA TRP A 214 -5.93 3.24 -3.17
C TRP A 214 -6.00 2.27 -4.36
N ASP A 215 -4.85 1.83 -4.84
CA ASP A 215 -4.74 0.84 -5.90
C ASP A 215 -3.51 -0.07 -5.65
N ASP A 216 -3.48 -1.21 -6.34
CA ASP A 216 -2.31 -2.09 -6.49
C ASP A 216 -1.63 -2.39 -5.14
N VAL A 217 -2.40 -2.98 -4.20
CA VAL A 217 -1.85 -3.42 -2.92
C VAL A 217 -1.20 -4.79 -3.09
N GLU A 218 0.03 -4.88 -2.60
CA GLU A 218 0.82 -6.08 -2.61
C GLU A 218 1.43 -6.30 -1.24
N VAL A 219 1.30 -7.51 -0.71
CA VAL A 219 2.02 -7.92 0.51
C VAL A 219 2.81 -9.18 0.20
N TYR A 220 4.06 -9.16 0.63
CA TYR A 220 5.03 -10.23 0.44
C TYR A 220 5.57 -10.68 1.80
N ASP A 221 5.91 -11.97 1.92
CA ASP A 221 6.56 -12.57 3.08
C ASP A 221 8.10 -12.50 3.04
N THR A 222 8.61 -11.45 2.41
CA THR A 222 10.04 -11.16 2.24
C THR A 222 10.31 -9.67 2.52
N SER A 223 11.55 -9.33 2.85
CA SER A 223 12.00 -7.93 2.91
C SER A 223 12.46 -7.40 1.55
N GLU A 224 12.80 -8.28 0.61
CA GLU A 224 13.27 -7.95 -0.74
C GLU A 224 12.30 -8.43 -1.80
N VAL A 225 11.79 -7.51 -2.60
CA VAL A 225 11.01 -7.84 -3.79
C VAL A 225 11.88 -7.53 -4.99
N THR A 226 12.32 -8.57 -5.70
CA THR A 226 12.84 -8.40 -7.04
C THR A 226 11.70 -7.80 -7.85
N ILE A 227 11.91 -6.65 -8.51
CA ILE A 227 10.90 -5.99 -9.36
C ILE A 227 10.57 -6.94 -10.50
N SER A 228 9.67 -7.88 -10.25
CA SER A 228 9.04 -8.70 -11.26
C SER A 228 7.86 -7.83 -11.71
N PHE A 229 8.01 -7.18 -12.85
CA PHE A 229 6.88 -6.63 -13.60
C PHE A 229 6.00 -7.80 -14.07
N VAL A 230 5.37 -8.52 -13.14
CA VAL A 230 4.26 -9.39 -13.47
C VAL A 230 3.03 -8.51 -13.39
N SER A 231 2.83 -7.75 -14.48
CA SER A 231 1.52 -7.20 -14.79
C SER A 231 0.50 -8.32 -14.64
N PRO A 232 -0.52 -8.19 -13.79
CA PRO A 232 -1.61 -9.17 -13.67
C PRO A 232 -2.38 -9.30 -14.99
N ASN A 233 -2.22 -8.35 -15.90
CA ASN A 233 -2.67 -8.40 -17.27
C ASN A 233 -1.48 -8.54 -18.24
N GLY A 234 -0.68 -9.59 -18.07
CA GLY A 234 0.25 -10.09 -19.08
C GLY A 234 -0.46 -10.54 -20.37
N LYS A 235 -1.29 -9.69 -20.98
CA LYS A 235 -1.35 -9.62 -22.42
C LYS A 235 0.01 -9.11 -22.86
N LEU A 236 0.75 -10.01 -23.51
CA LEU A 236 1.76 -9.71 -24.51
C LEU A 236 1.28 -8.57 -25.42
N ALA A 237 1.48 -7.33 -24.98
CA ALA A 237 1.25 -6.15 -25.79
C ALA A 237 2.58 -5.86 -26.51
N ILE A 238 2.73 -6.52 -27.66
CA ILE A 238 3.32 -5.90 -28.84
C ILE A 238 4.80 -5.47 -28.66
N CYS A 239 5.69 -6.46 -28.63
CA CYS A 239 7.01 -6.30 -29.27
C CYS A 239 6.88 -6.64 -30.76
N TRP A 240 6.05 -5.88 -31.48
CA TRP A 240 6.04 -5.84 -32.95
C TRP A 240 6.00 -4.38 -33.38
N GLY A 241 7.14 -3.73 -33.24
CA GLY A 241 7.41 -2.40 -33.74
C GLY A 241 8.91 -2.27 -33.98
N ASN A 242 9.33 -2.52 -35.22
CA ASN A 242 10.65 -2.22 -35.79
C ASN A 242 11.73 -3.31 -35.76
N VAL A 243 11.40 -4.56 -36.09
CA VAL A 243 12.35 -5.35 -36.90
C VAL A 243 12.07 -5.01 -38.36
N LYS A 244 12.81 -4.03 -38.90
CA LYS A 244 12.97 -3.91 -40.35
C LYS A 244 13.69 -5.18 -40.81
N LEU A 245 12.99 -6.04 -41.53
CA LEU A 245 13.65 -7.01 -42.41
C LEU A 245 14.21 -6.20 -43.58
N GLU A 246 15.52 -5.99 -43.59
CA GLU A 246 16.23 -5.59 -44.80
C GLU A 246 16.09 -6.71 -45.84
N LYS A 247 15.85 -6.30 -47.09
CA LYS A 247 15.75 -7.20 -48.25
C LYS A 247 17.12 -7.76 -48.62
#